data_AF-R9WV82-F1
#
_entry.id   AF-R9WV82-F1
#
_cell.length_a   1.000
_cell.length_b   1.000
_cell.length_c   1.000
_cell.angle_alpha   90.00
_cell.angle_beta   90.00
_cell.angle_gamma   90.00
#
_symmetry.space_group_name_H-M   'P 1'
#
loop_
_entity.id
_entity.type
_entity.pdbx_description
1 polymer ?
#
loop_
_entity_poly.entity_id
_entity_poly.type
_entity_poly.pdbx_seq_one_letter_code
_entity_poly.pdbx_strand_id
1 'polypeptide(L)'
;MLSLVLSPMKLASLVVMLMGTFVSISSEGLVGVWLGLELNLYGFLVVMNPDGHHNPEPCVKYFVVQSTGSILMLSGFLFLTEECVESGLIMSSLGVLLKSGVFPLHSWVPSTIKNSSWLASGLMLTWQKISPLVFLSMIMPSKVLWSVIVLMAGIGAVGGLNQNSVRVMSAYSSFVHTSWMLLGLMWSTVVFVGYFAVYSLSVGLFFYGCSLMDKASMVGQ
;
A
#
# COMPACT_ATOMS: atom_id res chain seq x y z
N MET A 1 23.71 19.66 -1.80
CA MET A 1 23.09 19.84 -3.14
C MET A 1 22.12 18.71 -3.37
N LEU A 2 20.90 19.03 -3.77
CA LEU A 2 19.91 18.05 -4.21
C LEU A 2 20.56 17.26 -5.36
N SER A 3 21.09 16.06 -5.11
CA SER A 3 21.21 15.10 -6.20
C SER A 3 19.79 14.58 -6.47
N LEU A 4 18.97 15.47 -7.04
CA LEU A 4 17.91 15.12 -7.97
C LEU A 4 18.52 14.54 -9.26
N VAL A 5 19.60 13.76 -9.13
CA VAL A 5 20.00 12.82 -10.17
C VAL A 5 19.04 11.65 -9.98
N LEU A 6 17.77 11.90 -10.28
CA LEU A 6 16.81 10.83 -10.52
C LEU A 6 17.39 10.11 -11.73
N SER A 7 17.95 8.92 -11.51
CA SER A 7 18.32 8.06 -12.62
C SER A 7 17.09 7.94 -13.52
N PRO A 8 17.26 7.95 -14.86
CA PRO A 8 16.13 7.87 -15.79
C PRO A 8 15.19 6.71 -15.47
N MET A 9 15.74 5.59 -14.99
CA MET A 9 14.99 4.41 -14.53
C MET A 9 14.07 4.72 -13.33
N LYS A 10 14.55 5.47 -12.33
CA LYS A 10 13.74 5.86 -11.16
C LYS A 10 12.64 6.85 -11.50
N LEU A 11 12.89 7.77 -12.43
CA LEU A 11 11.86 8.70 -12.91
C LEU A 11 10.77 7.95 -13.70
N ALA A 12 11.19 7.10 -14.65
CA ALA A 12 10.26 6.32 -15.46
C ALA A 12 9.37 5.41 -14.60
N SER A 13 9.96 4.72 -13.61
CA SER A 13 9.20 3.85 -12.72
C SER A 13 8.21 4.60 -11.83
N LEU A 14 8.57 5.80 -11.36
CA LEU A 14 7.65 6.65 -10.61
C LEU A 14 6.46 7.07 -11.49
N VAL A 15 6.70 7.45 -12.74
CA VAL A 15 5.60 7.78 -13.69
C VAL A 15 4.69 6.57 -13.92
N VAL A 16 5.26 5.38 -14.14
CA VAL A 16 4.48 4.14 -14.30
C VAL A 16 3.64 3.85 -13.05
N MET A 17 4.21 4.03 -11.86
CA MET A 17 3.52 3.85 -10.59
C MET A 17 2.31 4.80 -10.44
N LEU A 18 2.51 6.09 -10.73
CA LEU A 18 1.44 7.10 -10.70
C LEU A 18 0.35 6.77 -11.74
N MET A 19 0.74 6.45 -12.97
CA MET A 19 -0.20 6.10 -14.03
C MET A 19 -1.02 4.87 -13.65
N GLY A 20 -0.40 3.84 -13.05
CA GLY A 20 -1.12 2.67 -12.56
C GLY A 20 -2.26 3.02 -11.60
N THR A 21 -2.01 3.91 -10.64
CA THR A 21 -3.07 4.37 -9.72
C THR A 21 -4.17 5.19 -10.40
N PHE A 22 -3.85 6.00 -11.41
CA PHE A 22 -4.89 6.73 -12.14
C PHE A 22 -5.73 5.80 -13.01
N VAL A 23 -5.10 4.85 -13.70
CA VAL A 23 -5.79 3.84 -14.51
C VAL A 23 -6.78 3.06 -13.66
N SER A 24 -6.37 2.59 -12.48
CA SER A 24 -7.25 1.78 -11.63
C SER A 24 -8.42 2.54 -11.03
N ILE A 25 -8.27 3.83 -10.72
CA ILE A 25 -9.36 4.66 -10.17
C ILE A 25 -10.33 5.09 -11.28
N SER A 26 -9.82 5.35 -12.48
CA SER A 26 -10.64 5.79 -13.62
C SER A 26 -11.38 4.67 -14.34
N SER A 27 -10.97 3.41 -14.16
CA SER A 27 -11.53 2.27 -14.89
C SER A 27 -12.90 1.86 -14.36
N GLU A 28 -13.85 1.67 -15.28
CA GLU A 28 -15.18 1.11 -14.96
C GLU A 28 -15.18 -0.42 -14.85
N GLY A 29 -14.31 -1.10 -15.61
CA GLY A 29 -14.22 -2.56 -15.63
C GLY A 29 -13.24 -3.13 -14.61
N LEU A 30 -13.57 -4.29 -14.03
CA LEU A 30 -12.74 -5.00 -13.04
C LEU A 30 -11.32 -5.30 -13.56
N VAL A 31 -11.18 -5.67 -14.84
CA VAL A 31 -9.89 -5.93 -15.48
C VAL A 31 -9.06 -4.64 -15.58
N GLY A 32 -9.69 -3.50 -15.82
CA GLY A 32 -9.01 -2.19 -15.83
C GLY A 32 -8.45 -1.83 -14.45
N VAL A 33 -9.23 -2.11 -13.39
CA VAL A 33 -8.77 -1.91 -12.01
C VAL A 33 -7.54 -2.78 -11.73
N TRP A 34 -7.59 -4.05 -12.13
CA TRP A 34 -6.46 -4.98 -11.98
C TRP A 34 -5.23 -4.53 -12.77
N LEU A 35 -5.41 -4.09 -14.02
CA LEU A 35 -4.30 -3.58 -14.84
C LEU A 35 -3.61 -2.39 -14.18
N GLY A 36 -4.38 -1.43 -13.64
CA GLY A 36 -3.79 -0.29 -12.93
C GLY A 36 -3.03 -0.70 -11.66
N LEU A 37 -3.55 -1.67 -10.91
CA LEU A 37 -2.87 -2.25 -9.74
C LEU A 37 -1.57 -2.97 -10.11
N GLU A 38 -1.50 -3.67 -11.25
CA GLU A 38 -0.27 -4.32 -11.73
C GLU A 38 0.77 -3.30 -12.22
N LEU A 39 0.35 -2.27 -12.95
CA LEU A 39 1.26 -1.17 -13.33
C LEU A 39 1.85 -0.48 -12.10
N ASN A 40 1.03 -0.27 -11.07
CA ASN A 40 1.49 0.28 -9.79
C ASN A 40 2.53 -0.63 -9.12
N LEU A 41 2.27 -1.95 -9.08
CA LEU A 41 3.22 -2.95 -8.57
C LEU A 41 4.58 -2.86 -9.27
N TYR A 42 4.60 -2.92 -10.60
CA TYR A 42 5.86 -2.93 -11.36
C TYR A 42 6.64 -1.62 -11.21
N GLY A 43 5.95 -0.47 -11.25
CA GLY A 43 6.57 0.82 -11.00
C GLY A 43 7.19 0.87 -9.60
N PHE A 44 6.46 0.42 -8.59
CA PHE A 44 6.93 0.46 -7.21
C PHE A 44 8.13 -0.46 -6.94
N LEU A 45 8.19 -1.66 -7.53
CA LEU A 45 9.32 -2.56 -7.35
C LEU A 45 10.66 -1.94 -7.77
N VAL A 46 10.66 -1.21 -8.89
CA VAL A 46 11.85 -0.49 -9.36
C VAL A 46 12.17 0.69 -8.45
N VAL A 47 11.16 1.40 -7.90
CA VAL A 47 11.38 2.47 -6.93
C VAL A 47 11.98 1.95 -5.62
N MET A 48 11.64 0.73 -5.20
CA MET A 48 12.19 0.13 -3.97
C MET A 48 13.70 -0.12 -4.05
N ASN A 49 14.21 -0.54 -5.22
CA ASN A 49 15.63 -0.83 -5.43
C ASN A 49 16.09 -0.49 -6.87
N PRO A 50 16.18 0.81 -7.23
CA PRO A 50 16.43 1.23 -8.60
C PRO A 50 17.83 0.85 -9.10
N ASP A 51 18.82 0.89 -8.21
CA ASP A 51 20.23 0.68 -8.56
C ASP A 51 20.76 -0.68 -8.06
N GLY A 52 19.90 -1.52 -7.47
CA GLY A 52 20.27 -2.82 -6.91
C GLY A 52 21.07 -2.78 -5.61
N HIS A 53 21.45 -1.60 -5.12
CA HIS A 53 22.29 -1.43 -3.93
C HIS A 53 21.59 -1.71 -2.60
N HIS A 54 20.26 -1.65 -2.56
CA HIS A 54 19.51 -1.97 -1.34
C HIS A 54 19.26 -3.47 -1.21
N ASN A 55 18.99 -3.92 0.02
CA ASN A 55 18.62 -5.31 0.29
C ASN A 55 17.45 -5.72 -0.64
N PRO A 56 17.56 -6.84 -1.38
CA PRO A 56 16.50 -7.27 -2.30
C PRO A 56 15.30 -7.91 -1.59
N GLU A 57 15.46 -8.32 -0.33
CA GLU A 57 14.44 -9.02 0.47
C GLU A 57 13.06 -8.30 0.51
N PRO A 58 12.97 -6.97 0.76
CA PRO A 58 11.69 -6.26 0.74
C PRO A 58 11.02 -6.28 -0.64
N CYS A 59 11.79 -6.15 -1.71
CA CYS A 59 11.27 -6.20 -3.08
C CYS A 59 10.67 -7.57 -3.39
N VAL A 60 11.38 -8.65 -3.02
CA VAL A 60 10.90 -10.02 -3.23
C VAL A 60 9.63 -10.28 -2.42
N LYS A 61 9.60 -9.90 -1.13
CA LYS A 61 8.40 -10.03 -0.29
C LYS A 61 7.21 -9.26 -0.86
N TYR A 62 7.43 -8.01 -1.29
CA TYR A 62 6.38 -7.19 -1.90
C TYR A 62 5.86 -7.83 -3.18
N PHE A 63 6.74 -8.28 -4.08
CA PHE A 63 6.35 -8.94 -5.32
C PHE A 63 5.51 -10.19 -5.08
N VAL A 64 5.92 -11.07 -4.17
CA VAL A 64 5.20 -12.32 -3.89
C VAL A 64 3.81 -12.04 -3.33
N VAL A 65 3.68 -11.10 -2.39
CA VAL A 65 2.38 -10.78 -1.78
C VAL A 65 1.45 -10.11 -2.80
N GLN A 66 1.96 -9.19 -3.61
CA GLN A 66 1.14 -8.45 -4.56
C GLN A 66 0.74 -9.27 -5.78
N SER A 67 1.59 -10.19 -6.24
CA SER A 67 1.28 -11.14 -7.31
C SER A 67 0.30 -12.23 -6.85
N THR A 68 0.44 -12.74 -5.63
CA THR A 68 -0.57 -13.67 -5.09
C THR A 68 -1.92 -12.99 -4.93
N GLY A 69 -1.96 -11.74 -4.46
CA GLY A 69 -3.18 -10.94 -4.42
C GLY A 69 -3.79 -10.70 -5.80
N SER A 70 -2.97 -10.51 -6.84
CA SER A 70 -3.45 -10.30 -8.21
C SER A 70 -4.05 -11.55 -8.84
N ILE A 71 -3.48 -12.72 -8.54
CA ILE A 71 -4.03 -14.03 -8.94
C ILE A 71 -5.38 -14.28 -8.26
N LEU A 72 -5.51 -13.97 -6.96
CA LEU A 72 -6.78 -14.08 -6.24
C LEU A 72 -7.85 -13.14 -6.82
N MET A 73 -7.47 -11.92 -7.22
CA MET A 73 -8.37 -11.00 -7.90
C MET A 73 -8.85 -11.55 -9.25
N LEU A 74 -7.94 -11.99 -10.11
CA LEU A 74 -8.30 -12.53 -11.44
C LEU A 74 -9.15 -13.80 -11.34
N SER A 75 -8.82 -14.71 -10.43
CA SER A 75 -9.64 -15.91 -10.20
C SER A 75 -11.03 -15.54 -9.70
N GLY A 76 -11.15 -14.54 -8.82
CA GLY A 76 -12.45 -13.99 -8.43
C GLY A 76 -13.24 -13.44 -9.62
N PHE A 77 -12.59 -12.72 -10.54
CA PHE A 77 -13.26 -12.19 -11.73
C PHE A 77 -13.76 -13.28 -12.68
N LEU A 78 -13.00 -14.38 -12.83
CA LEU A 78 -13.44 -15.54 -13.60
C LEU A 78 -14.68 -16.22 -12.98
N PHE A 79 -14.74 -16.33 -11.65
CA PHE A 79 -15.95 -16.87 -11.00
C PHE A 79 -17.17 -15.95 -11.15
N LEU A 80 -16.96 -14.63 -11.21
CA LEU A 80 -18.05 -13.69 -11.49
C LEU A 80 -18.63 -13.88 -12.90
N THR A 81 -17.82 -14.29 -13.89
CA THR A 81 -18.31 -14.56 -15.25
C THR A 81 -19.06 -15.87 -15.38
N GLU A 82 -18.74 -16.87 -14.55
CA GLU A 82 -19.37 -18.21 -14.52
C GLU A 82 -20.59 -18.28 -13.59
N GLU A 83 -21.25 -17.15 -13.33
CA GLU A 83 -22.41 -16.97 -12.42
C GLU A 83 -22.20 -17.39 -10.95
N CYS A 84 -20.97 -17.70 -10.55
CA CYS A 84 -20.59 -18.01 -9.17
C CYS A 84 -20.29 -16.73 -8.38
N VAL A 85 -21.31 -15.88 -8.21
CA VAL A 85 -21.15 -14.50 -7.71
C VAL A 85 -20.54 -14.43 -6.31
N GLU A 86 -21.03 -15.26 -5.37
CA GLU A 86 -20.54 -15.24 -3.99
C GLU A 86 -19.07 -15.63 -3.88
N SER A 87 -18.66 -16.72 -4.54
CA SER A 87 -17.25 -17.14 -4.52
C SER A 87 -16.35 -16.14 -5.24
N GLY A 88 -16.82 -15.53 -6.33
CA GLY A 88 -16.11 -14.47 -7.04
C GLY A 88 -15.86 -13.23 -6.17
N LEU A 89 -16.86 -12.78 -5.41
CA LEU A 89 -16.72 -11.66 -4.47
C LEU A 89 -15.78 -11.99 -3.30
N ILE A 90 -15.87 -13.21 -2.76
CA ILE A 90 -14.99 -13.64 -1.66
C ILE A 90 -13.53 -13.71 -2.13
N MET A 91 -13.27 -14.32 -3.29
CA MET A 91 -11.90 -14.45 -3.80
C MET A 91 -11.30 -13.10 -4.21
N SER A 92 -12.07 -12.27 -4.91
CA SER A 92 -11.61 -10.93 -5.29
C SER A 92 -11.32 -10.07 -4.06
N SER A 93 -12.19 -10.09 -3.05
CA SER A 93 -11.95 -9.34 -1.82
C SER A 93 -10.77 -9.85 -0.99
N LEU A 94 -10.53 -11.17 -0.92
CA LEU A 94 -9.31 -11.72 -0.31
C LEU A 94 -8.05 -11.22 -1.03
N GLY A 95 -8.07 -11.18 -2.36
CA GLY A 95 -6.97 -10.63 -3.16
C GLY A 95 -6.70 -9.15 -2.83
N VAL A 96 -7.75 -8.34 -2.73
CA VAL A 96 -7.62 -6.91 -2.40
C VAL A 96 -7.18 -6.68 -0.95
N LEU A 97 -7.66 -7.48 0.01
CA LEU A 97 -7.20 -7.45 1.40
C LEU A 97 -5.69 -7.76 1.50
N LEU A 98 -5.22 -8.74 0.73
CA LEU A 98 -3.80 -9.07 0.65
C LEU A 98 -2.99 -7.91 0.05
N LYS A 99 -3.43 -7.33 -1.07
CA LYS A 99 -2.73 -6.20 -1.73
C LYS A 99 -2.72 -4.92 -0.87
N SER A 100 -3.80 -4.65 -0.14
CA SER A 100 -3.92 -3.45 0.72
C SER A 100 -3.21 -3.59 2.07
N GLY A 101 -2.85 -4.81 2.49
CA GLY A 101 -2.22 -5.06 3.79
C GLY A 101 -3.16 -4.83 4.97
N VAL A 102 -4.45 -5.08 4.75
CA VAL A 102 -5.53 -4.90 5.72
C VAL A 102 -5.87 -6.24 6.39
N PHE A 103 -6.52 -6.22 7.56
CA PHE A 103 -6.86 -7.41 8.33
C PHE A 103 -7.68 -8.38 7.48
N PRO A 104 -7.42 -9.70 7.54
CA PRO A 104 -6.42 -10.39 8.36
C PRO A 104 -4.99 -10.41 7.80
N LEU A 105 -4.80 -10.03 6.53
CA LEU A 105 -3.58 -10.22 5.75
C LEU A 105 -2.62 -9.00 5.82
N HIS A 106 -2.28 -8.58 7.04
CA HIS A 106 -1.55 -7.34 7.31
C HIS A 106 -0.06 -7.52 7.67
N SER A 107 0.34 -8.73 8.07
CA SER A 107 1.66 -9.02 8.66
C SER A 107 2.84 -8.81 7.70
N TRP A 108 2.58 -8.76 6.39
CA TRP A 108 3.61 -8.48 5.39
C TRP A 108 4.06 -7.01 5.40
N VAL A 109 3.20 -6.07 5.83
CA VAL A 109 3.53 -4.63 5.81
C VAL A 109 4.66 -4.29 6.79
N PRO A 110 4.62 -4.67 8.08
CA PRO A 110 5.69 -4.32 9.00
C PRO A 110 7.01 -5.04 8.67
N SER A 111 6.92 -6.28 8.17
CA SER A 111 8.10 -7.09 7.82
C SER A 111 8.80 -6.62 6.54
N THR A 112 8.08 -6.01 5.59
CA THR A 112 8.67 -5.38 4.40
C THR A 112 9.27 -4.02 4.72
N ILE A 113 8.60 -3.18 5.52
CA ILE A 113 9.08 -1.84 5.88
C ILE A 113 10.40 -1.89 6.62
N LYS A 114 10.57 -2.85 7.53
CA LYS A 114 11.76 -2.99 8.39
C LYS A 114 13.07 -2.93 7.60
N ASN A 115 13.12 -3.56 6.42
CA ASN A 115 14.34 -3.70 5.63
C ASN A 115 14.35 -2.83 4.36
N SER A 116 13.31 -2.00 4.15
CA SER A 116 13.18 -1.12 2.97
C SER A 116 13.86 0.24 3.15
N SER A 117 14.15 0.93 2.04
CA SER A 117 14.68 2.31 2.06
C SER A 117 13.62 3.32 2.56
N TRP A 118 14.06 4.44 3.14
CA TRP A 118 13.15 5.44 3.72
C TRP A 118 12.10 5.97 2.74
N LEU A 119 12.49 6.17 1.47
CA LEU A 119 11.58 6.60 0.41
C LEU A 119 10.53 5.51 0.10
N ALA A 120 10.98 4.27 -0.05
CA ALA A 120 10.10 3.14 -0.33
C ALA A 120 9.09 2.92 0.80
N SER A 121 9.52 2.98 2.06
CA SER A 121 8.63 2.87 3.21
C SER A 121 7.58 3.97 3.25
N GLY A 122 7.95 5.23 2.98
CA GLY A 122 7.00 6.34 2.94
C GLY A 122 5.95 6.17 1.84
N LEU A 123 6.38 5.80 0.63
CA LEU A 123 5.48 5.55 -0.51
C LEU A 123 4.56 4.34 -0.29
N MET A 124 5.06 3.28 0.34
CA MET A 124 4.26 2.09 0.65
C MET A 124 3.16 2.40 1.69
N LEU A 125 3.46 3.25 2.66
CA LEU A 125 2.50 3.65 3.69
C LEU A 125 1.46 4.67 3.20
N THR A 126 1.69 5.30 2.05
CA THR A 126 0.85 6.37 1.49
C THR A 126 0.31 5.98 0.11
N TRP A 127 1.09 6.18 -0.94
CA TRP A 127 0.67 6.05 -2.34
C TRP A 127 0.14 4.65 -2.68
N GLN A 128 0.83 3.61 -2.21
CA GLN A 128 0.43 2.21 -2.50
C GLN A 128 -0.93 1.83 -1.92
N LYS A 129 -1.45 2.59 -0.93
CA LYS A 129 -2.74 2.30 -0.30
C LYS A 129 -3.94 2.85 -1.07
N ILE A 130 -3.77 3.86 -1.93
CA ILE A 130 -4.89 4.60 -2.54
C ILE A 130 -5.79 3.65 -3.35
N SER A 131 -5.24 3.03 -4.38
CA SER A 131 -6.03 2.21 -5.31
C SER A 131 -6.63 0.96 -4.65
N PRO A 132 -5.87 0.16 -3.86
CA PRO A 132 -6.44 -1.00 -3.18
C PRO A 132 -7.55 -0.65 -2.18
N LEU A 133 -7.44 0.45 -1.43
CA LEU A 133 -8.48 0.84 -0.45
C LEU A 133 -9.77 1.31 -1.13
N VAL A 134 -9.66 2.10 -2.20
CA VAL A 134 -10.84 2.53 -2.99
C VAL A 134 -11.55 1.30 -3.53
N PHE A 135 -10.82 0.36 -4.14
CA PHE A 135 -11.42 -0.85 -4.69
C PHE A 135 -11.99 -1.78 -3.60
N LEU A 136 -11.33 -1.88 -2.44
CA LEU A 136 -11.84 -2.63 -1.29
C LEU A 136 -13.22 -2.12 -0.86
N SER A 137 -13.39 -0.80 -0.80
CA SER A 137 -14.66 -0.17 -0.40
C SER A 137 -15.81 -0.43 -1.38
N MET A 138 -15.51 -0.76 -2.65
CA MET A 138 -16.50 -1.06 -3.68
C MET A 138 -16.96 -2.52 -3.66
N ILE A 139 -16.06 -3.48 -3.35
CA ILE A 139 -16.38 -4.91 -3.40
C ILE A 139 -16.94 -5.43 -2.07
N MET A 140 -16.40 -4.97 -0.94
CA MET A 140 -16.72 -5.54 0.37
C MET A 140 -18.07 -5.02 0.90
N PRO A 141 -18.92 -5.89 1.44
CA PRO A 141 -20.16 -5.46 2.09
C PRO A 141 -19.85 -4.64 3.34
N SER A 142 -20.65 -3.59 3.58
CA SER A 142 -20.41 -2.61 4.65
C SER A 142 -20.25 -3.23 6.05
N LYS A 143 -21.03 -4.28 6.36
CA LYS A 143 -20.93 -5.01 7.64
C LYS A 143 -19.55 -5.65 7.85
N VAL A 144 -18.97 -6.23 6.80
CA VAL A 144 -17.63 -6.85 6.86
C VAL A 144 -16.56 -5.76 6.91
N LEU A 145 -16.73 -4.66 6.18
CA LEU A 145 -15.79 -3.55 6.26
C LEU A 145 -15.71 -2.96 7.67
N TRP A 146 -16.85 -2.83 8.37
CA TRP A 146 -16.88 -2.38 9.77
C TRP A 146 -16.07 -3.28 10.70
N SER A 147 -16.17 -4.60 10.58
CA SER A 147 -15.39 -5.52 11.41
C SER A 147 -13.90 -5.41 11.10
N VAL A 148 -13.53 -5.29 9.83
CA VAL A 148 -12.15 -5.06 9.38
C VAL A 148 -11.58 -3.77 9.98
N ILE A 149 -12.34 -2.68 9.97
CA ILE A 149 -11.93 -1.37 10.53
C ILE A 149 -11.58 -1.49 12.01
N VAL A 150 -12.46 -2.08 12.82
CA VAL A 150 -12.28 -2.21 14.27
C VAL A 150 -11.06 -3.08 14.59
N LEU A 151 -10.93 -4.22 13.91
CA LEU A 151 -9.82 -5.15 14.12
C LEU A 151 -8.48 -4.52 13.70
N MET A 152 -8.44 -3.81 12.58
CA MET A 152 -7.26 -3.08 12.13
C MET A 152 -6.82 -1.99 13.11
N ALA A 153 -7.78 -1.26 13.69
CA ALA A 153 -7.48 -0.21 14.66
C ALA A 153 -6.88 -0.82 15.93
N GLY A 154 -7.44 -1.93 16.42
CA GLY A 154 -6.92 -2.67 17.57
C GLY A 154 -5.51 -3.23 17.33
N ILE A 155 -5.27 -3.84 16.18
CA ILE A 155 -3.95 -4.38 15.81
C ILE A 155 -2.91 -3.26 15.68
N GLY A 156 -3.29 -2.13 15.07
CA GLY A 156 -2.42 -0.97 14.97
C GLY A 156 -2.04 -0.40 16.34
N ALA A 157 -3.02 -0.22 17.21
CA ALA A 157 -2.81 0.35 18.54
C ALA A 157 -1.96 -0.57 19.43
N VAL A 158 -2.32 -1.85 19.57
CA VAL A 158 -1.62 -2.80 20.45
C VAL A 158 -0.29 -3.22 19.85
N GLY A 159 -0.25 -3.50 18.55
CA GLY A 159 0.94 -3.99 17.88
C GLY A 159 2.09 -2.98 17.81
N GLY A 160 1.78 -1.67 17.89
CA GLY A 160 2.77 -0.60 17.90
C GLY A 160 3.49 -0.39 19.24
N LEU A 161 2.90 -0.78 20.37
CA LEU A 161 3.44 -0.48 21.70
C LEU A 161 4.77 -1.19 22.02
N ASN A 162 5.02 -2.35 21.41
CA ASN A 162 6.18 -3.19 21.71
C ASN A 162 7.19 -3.24 20.55
N GLN A 163 7.31 -2.16 19.78
CA GLN A 163 8.20 -2.09 18.61
C GLN A 163 9.37 -1.16 18.84
N ASN A 164 10.59 -1.69 18.73
CA ASN A 164 11.82 -0.92 18.92
C ASN A 164 12.26 -0.14 17.68
N SER A 165 11.86 -0.58 16.48
CA SER A 165 12.27 0.09 15.25
C SER A 165 11.23 1.12 14.82
N VAL A 166 11.68 2.35 14.58
CA VAL A 166 10.87 3.49 14.14
C VAL A 166 10.08 3.16 12.86
N ARG A 167 10.73 2.44 11.94
CA ARG A 167 10.15 1.93 10.69
C ARG A 167 8.93 1.02 10.96
N VAL A 168 9.08 0.02 11.81
CA VAL A 168 7.97 -0.89 12.14
C VAL A 168 6.89 -0.19 12.96
N MET A 169 7.26 0.69 13.88
CA MET A 169 6.29 1.49 14.64
C MET A 169 5.39 2.34 13.72
N SER A 170 5.98 2.96 12.68
CA SER A 170 5.22 3.70 11.66
C SER A 170 4.29 2.81 10.82
N ALA A 171 4.62 1.52 10.66
CA ALA A 171 3.73 0.56 10.01
C ALA A 171 2.47 0.33 10.84
N TYR A 172 2.61 0.16 12.16
CA TYR A 172 1.47 -0.04 13.06
C TYR A 172 0.62 1.22 13.21
N SER A 173 1.20 2.42 13.27
CA SER A 173 0.42 3.66 13.23
C SER A 173 -0.37 3.78 11.92
N SER A 174 0.22 3.34 10.80
CA SER A 174 -0.47 3.31 9.51
C SER A 174 -1.71 2.42 9.51
N PHE A 175 -1.77 1.38 10.34
CA PHE A 175 -2.96 0.51 10.46
C PHE A 175 -4.13 1.26 11.12
N VAL A 176 -3.85 2.05 12.15
CA VAL A 176 -4.85 2.93 12.77
C VAL A 176 -5.35 3.95 11.75
N HIS A 177 -4.45 4.60 11.03
CA HIS A 177 -4.85 5.56 9.99
C HIS A 177 -5.61 4.89 8.83
N THR A 178 -5.31 3.64 8.45
CA THR A 178 -6.12 2.92 7.45
C THR A 178 -7.53 2.64 7.91
N SER A 179 -7.74 2.36 9.20
CA SER A 179 -9.10 2.21 9.75
C SER A 179 -9.90 3.50 9.58
N TRP A 180 -9.31 4.66 9.88
CA TRP A 180 -9.96 5.95 9.68
C TRP A 180 -10.17 6.31 8.20
N MET A 181 -9.24 5.95 7.33
CA MET A 181 -9.40 6.13 5.88
C MET A 181 -10.53 5.27 5.32
N LEU A 182 -10.66 4.02 5.77
CA LEU A 182 -11.76 3.13 5.39
C LEU A 182 -13.11 3.63 5.93
N LEU A 183 -13.14 4.16 7.16
CA LEU A 183 -14.33 4.86 7.69
C LEU A 183 -14.69 6.08 6.83
N GLY A 184 -13.70 6.87 6.41
CA GLY A 184 -13.88 7.99 5.50
C GLY A 184 -14.51 7.55 4.17
N LEU A 185 -14.00 6.47 3.56
CA LEU A 185 -14.54 5.91 2.32
C LEU A 185 -16.00 5.44 2.45
N MET A 186 -16.38 4.87 3.60
CA MET A 186 -17.79 4.50 3.86
C MET A 186 -18.72 5.70 3.95
N TRP A 187 -18.21 6.86 4.36
CA TRP A 187 -19.00 8.08 4.46
C TRP A 187 -19.04 8.86 3.13
N SER A 188 -17.86 9.21 2.60
CA SER A 188 -17.72 9.90 1.32
C SER A 188 -16.29 9.87 0.82
N THR A 189 -16.11 9.89 -0.50
CA THR A 189 -14.80 10.02 -1.14
C THR A 189 -14.10 11.33 -0.78
N VAL A 190 -14.85 12.41 -0.54
CA VAL A 190 -14.29 13.73 -0.16
C VAL A 190 -13.60 13.68 1.20
N VAL A 191 -14.24 13.05 2.20
CA VAL A 191 -13.65 12.88 3.54
C VAL A 191 -12.39 12.00 3.45
N PHE A 192 -12.43 10.93 2.66
CA PHE A 192 -11.25 10.10 2.42
C PHE A 192 -10.08 10.89 1.83
N VAL A 193 -10.31 11.66 0.75
CA VAL A 193 -9.25 12.45 0.10
C VAL A 193 -8.68 13.49 1.06
N GLY A 194 -9.52 14.21 1.81
CA GLY A 194 -9.08 15.18 2.80
C GLY A 194 -8.21 14.56 3.90
N TYR A 195 -8.65 13.42 4.45
CA TYR A 195 -7.89 12.72 5.48
C TYR A 195 -6.58 12.14 4.94
N PHE A 196 -6.62 11.54 3.74
CA PHE A 196 -5.44 10.98 3.08
C PHE A 196 -4.39 12.06 2.78
N ALA A 197 -4.80 13.26 2.38
CA ALA A 197 -3.88 14.38 2.15
C ALA A 197 -3.11 14.77 3.43
N VAL A 198 -3.81 14.90 4.56
CA VAL A 198 -3.17 15.21 5.86
C VAL A 198 -2.23 14.10 6.30
N TYR A 199 -2.67 12.84 6.19
CA TYR A 199 -1.88 11.68 6.57
C TYR A 199 -0.63 11.50 5.67
N SER A 200 -0.77 11.67 4.36
CA SER A 200 0.37 11.56 3.44
C SER A 200 1.41 12.66 3.66
N LEU A 201 0.98 13.88 3.99
CA LEU A 201 1.89 14.96 4.37
C LEU A 201 2.67 14.64 5.65
N SER A 202 1.99 14.15 6.70
CA SER A 202 2.66 13.84 7.97
C SER A 202 3.68 12.71 7.83
N VAL A 203 3.31 11.63 7.13
CA VAL A 203 4.22 10.51 6.84
C VAL A 203 5.37 10.95 5.94
N GLY A 204 5.09 11.75 4.90
CA GLY A 204 6.11 12.27 3.99
C GLY A 204 7.18 13.09 4.72
N LEU A 205 6.76 14.02 5.59
CA LEU A 205 7.66 14.83 6.40
C LEU A 205 8.49 13.98 7.37
N PHE A 206 7.85 13.01 8.03
CA PHE A 206 8.52 12.12 8.97
C PHE A 206 9.65 11.30 8.30
N PHE A 207 9.33 10.59 7.20
CA PHE A 207 10.32 9.78 6.49
C PHE A 207 11.42 10.62 5.83
N TYR A 208 11.07 11.81 5.34
CA TYR A 208 12.05 12.76 4.85
C TYR A 208 13.03 13.18 5.96
N GLY A 209 12.53 13.53 7.14
CA GLY A 209 13.34 13.87 8.30
C GLY A 209 14.30 12.73 8.71
N CYS A 210 13.79 11.50 8.81
CA CYS A 210 14.63 10.33 9.11
C CYS A 210 15.72 10.11 8.04
N SER A 211 15.40 10.32 6.76
CA SER A 211 16.38 10.16 5.68
C SER A 211 17.52 11.18 5.73
N LEU A 212 17.28 12.37 6.28
CA LEU A 212 18.32 13.39 6.47
C LEU A 212 19.23 13.05 7.65
N MET A 213 18.66 12.56 8.75
CA MET A 213 19.42 12.16 9.93
C MET A 213 20.40 11.03 9.61
N ASP A 214 19.96 10.03 8.85
CA ASP A 214 20.78 8.88 8.45
C ASP A 214 21.99 9.30 7.60
N LYS A 215 21.79 10.27 6.68
CA LYS A 215 22.88 10.86 5.90
C LYS A 215 23.82 11.68 6.77
N ALA A 216 23.31 12.43 7.74
CA ALA A 216 24.13 13.22 8.65
C ALA A 216 25.03 12.33 9.53
N SER A 217 24.53 11.18 10.01
CA SER A 217 25.35 10.21 10.75
C SER A 217 26.46 9.59 9.90
N MET A 218 26.26 9.43 8.60
CA MET A 218 27.27 8.87 7.68
C MET A 218 28.34 9.88 7.28
N VAL A 219 28.07 11.19 7.36
CA VAL A 219 29.04 12.27 7.06
C VAL A 219 29.89 12.63 8.29
N GLY A 220 29.43 12.27 9.50
CA GLY A 220 30.15 12.48 10.75
C GLY A 220 31.11 11.35 11.15
N GLN A 221 31.24 10.30 10.34
CA GLN A 221 32.25 9.23 10.47
C GLN A 221 33.35 9.42 9.43
#